data_AF-A0A4V3E182-F1
#
_entry.id   AF-A0A4V3E182-F1
#
_cell.length_a   1.000
_cell.length_b   1.000
_cell.length_c   1.000
_cell.angle_alpha   90.00
_cell.angle_beta   90.00
_cell.angle_gamma   90.00
#
_symmetry.space_group_name_H-M   'P 1'
#
loop_
_entity.id
_entity.type
_entity.pdbx_description
1 polymer ?
#
loop_
_entity_poly.entity_id
_entity_poly.type
_entity_poly.pdbx_seq_one_letter_code
_entity_poly.pdbx_strand_id
1 'polypeptide(L)'
;MLRTVFFIFIFLSCFKGLSQYNFEGQIVDQQSEKTIYLSIIEDYRKFGRISMEQILKKTTTDSLGHFKFTGDNLNNENRIYRIHLDDCTEANTNAEHFFGSCEHSRSILFIANNNDTVIFPTSFANEALCEITSTNSKSAAFLNIDILKEEMAFDFSEFRSDANKKLNSKKWFKTFQELGENLNEPLAELYIFNFLSDKRNETYTYYLKDIGKTNYYNELGERLVSNYPNASFTDFYLNEINIDQQLANRNSPSSNYWKWLLPALLLFSISLNIFLILRQKRTSLNLHKESLAKLTEQENNIVRQILKNKTNKEIAAVMFISVSTVKTHINNVYKKLEVTSREEIKKRFQ
;
A
#
# COMPACT_ATOMS: atom_id res chain seq x y z
N MET A 1 -48.83 28.82 39.89
CA MET A 1 -48.20 28.76 38.54
C MET A 1 -46.97 27.86 38.49
N LEU A 2 -46.09 27.84 39.51
CA LEU A 2 -44.85 27.02 39.46
C LEU A 2 -45.08 25.50 39.44
N ARG A 3 -46.18 25.02 40.03
CA ARG A 3 -46.52 23.59 40.14
C ARG A 3 -47.02 22.97 38.82
N THR A 4 -47.67 23.77 37.97
CA THR A 4 -48.16 23.33 36.65
C THR A 4 -47.04 23.28 35.61
N VAL A 5 -46.03 24.15 35.71
CA VAL A 5 -44.84 24.13 34.83
C VAL A 5 -43.98 22.89 35.08
N PHE A 6 -43.88 22.44 36.34
CA PHE A 6 -43.11 21.24 36.69
C PHE A 6 -43.70 19.94 36.11
N PHE A 7 -45.04 19.84 36.06
CA PHE A 7 -45.72 18.69 35.45
C PHE A 7 -45.56 18.65 33.92
N ILE A 8 -45.51 19.81 33.24
CA ILE A 8 -45.26 19.89 31.80
C ILE A 8 -43.83 19.46 31.47
N PHE A 9 -42.85 19.79 32.32
CA PHE A 9 -41.46 19.38 32.13
C PHE A 9 -41.23 17.86 32.33
N ILE A 10 -41.99 17.23 33.24
CA ILE A 10 -41.97 15.77 33.44
C ILE A 10 -42.66 15.03 32.28
N PHE A 11 -43.73 15.59 31.71
CA PHE A 11 -44.40 14.98 30.56
C PHE A 11 -43.57 15.09 29.27
N LEU A 12 -42.75 16.15 29.11
CA LEU A 12 -41.80 16.26 27.99
C LEU A 12 -40.56 15.36 28.10
N SER A 13 -40.25 14.85 29.30
CA SER A 13 -39.07 13.98 29.51
C SER A 13 -39.37 12.48 29.43
N CYS A 14 -40.65 12.09 29.24
CA CYS A 14 -41.05 10.68 29.12
C CYS A 14 -41.11 10.15 27.67
N PHE A 15 -40.84 10.97 26.65
CA PHE A 15 -40.69 10.50 25.27
C PHE A 15 -39.22 10.23 24.93
N LYS A 16 -38.56 9.38 25.72
CA LYS A 16 -37.49 8.55 25.14
C LYS A 16 -38.18 7.33 24.55
N GLY A 17 -38.68 7.46 23.33
CA GLY A 17 -39.21 6.33 22.59
C GLY A 17 -38.17 5.22 22.60
N LEU A 18 -38.53 4.05 23.11
CA LEU A 18 -37.75 2.82 22.89
C LEU A 18 -37.64 2.68 21.37
N SER A 19 -36.45 2.83 20.81
CA SER A 19 -36.32 2.62 19.38
C SER A 19 -36.45 1.13 19.11
N GLN A 20 -37.44 0.79 18.30
CA GLN A 20 -37.71 -0.57 17.92
C GLN A 20 -37.60 -0.64 16.40
N TYR A 21 -36.64 -1.41 15.91
CA TYR A 21 -36.55 -1.66 14.48
C TYR A 21 -37.74 -2.52 14.05
N ASN A 22 -38.17 -2.35 12.80
CA ASN A 22 -39.22 -3.16 12.20
C ASN A 22 -38.83 -3.57 10.78
N PHE A 23 -38.49 -4.84 10.58
CA PHE A 23 -38.19 -5.38 9.25
C PHE A 23 -39.27 -6.36 8.85
N GLU A 24 -39.97 -6.09 7.75
CA GLU A 24 -41.08 -6.93 7.29
C GLU A 24 -41.03 -7.14 5.77
N GLY A 25 -41.63 -8.21 5.31
CA GLY A 25 -41.66 -8.52 3.89
C GLY A 25 -42.60 -9.66 3.57
N GLN A 26 -42.70 -9.98 2.29
CA GLN A 26 -43.59 -11.03 1.81
C GLN A 26 -42.88 -11.92 0.77
N ILE A 27 -43.16 -13.22 0.84
CA ILE A 27 -42.66 -14.24 -0.08
C ILE A 27 -43.88 -14.87 -0.76
N VAL A 28 -43.83 -15.05 -2.09
CA VAL A 28 -45.00 -15.50 -2.87
C VAL A 28 -45.26 -17.00 -2.76
N ASP A 29 -44.26 -17.79 -2.38
CA ASP A 29 -44.36 -19.25 -2.41
C ASP A 29 -45.45 -19.74 -1.44
N GLN A 30 -46.47 -20.42 -1.98
CA GLN A 30 -47.70 -20.83 -1.28
C GLN A 30 -47.48 -22.02 -0.33
N GLN A 31 -46.28 -22.13 0.24
CA GLN A 31 -45.95 -23.10 1.27
C GLN A 31 -45.84 -22.38 2.60
N SER A 32 -46.73 -22.72 3.53
CA SER A 32 -46.69 -22.24 4.90
C SER A 32 -45.43 -22.72 5.61
N GLU A 33 -44.86 -21.88 6.48
CA GLU A 33 -43.76 -22.21 7.41
C GLU A 33 -42.33 -22.19 6.84
N LYS A 34 -42.02 -21.34 5.85
CA LYS A 34 -40.61 -21.12 5.47
C LYS A 34 -39.87 -20.36 6.58
N THR A 35 -38.64 -20.78 6.89
CA THR A 35 -37.82 -20.11 7.91
C THR A 35 -36.97 -19.01 7.28
N ILE A 36 -37.01 -17.84 7.90
CA ILE A 36 -36.28 -16.65 7.48
C ILE A 36 -35.37 -16.23 8.61
N TYR A 37 -34.15 -15.86 8.23
CA TYR A 37 -33.09 -15.51 9.17
C TYR A 37 -32.64 -14.08 8.96
N LEU A 38 -32.50 -13.35 10.07
CA LEU A 38 -31.86 -12.04 10.14
C LEU A 38 -30.44 -12.23 10.67
N SER A 39 -29.45 -11.82 9.89
CA SER A 39 -28.03 -11.92 10.23
C SER A 39 -27.34 -10.57 10.22
N ILE A 40 -26.27 -10.40 11.01
CA ILE A 40 -25.39 -9.23 11.00
C ILE A 40 -24.05 -9.58 10.35
N ILE A 41 -23.55 -8.69 9.50
CA ILE A 41 -22.28 -8.88 8.80
C ILE A 41 -21.24 -7.88 9.33
N GLU A 42 -20.39 -8.37 10.23
CA GLU A 42 -19.26 -7.60 10.78
C GLU A 42 -17.97 -7.74 9.95
N ASP A 43 -17.92 -8.73 9.05
CA ASP A 43 -16.81 -8.96 8.13
C ASP A 43 -17.30 -8.88 6.69
N TYR A 44 -16.98 -7.77 6.02
CA TYR A 44 -17.40 -7.50 4.65
C TYR A 44 -16.90 -8.54 3.64
N ARG A 45 -15.83 -9.28 3.96
CA ARG A 45 -15.32 -10.36 3.08
C ARG A 45 -16.30 -11.54 3.00
N LYS A 46 -17.29 -11.60 3.89
CA LYS A 46 -18.34 -12.62 3.95
C LYS A 46 -19.65 -12.17 3.30
N PHE A 47 -19.69 -11.08 2.51
CA PHE A 47 -20.91 -10.63 1.84
C PHE A 47 -21.58 -11.68 0.94
N GLY A 48 -20.82 -12.59 0.34
CA GLY A 48 -21.39 -13.65 -0.51
C GLY A 48 -21.71 -14.96 0.20
N ARG A 49 -21.42 -15.12 1.50
CA ARG A 49 -21.54 -16.40 2.22
C ARG A 49 -22.45 -16.29 3.42
N ILE A 50 -23.38 -17.23 3.56
CA ILE A 50 -24.24 -17.37 4.74
C ILE A 50 -23.46 -18.17 5.80
N SER A 51 -23.35 -17.61 7.01
CA SER A 51 -22.71 -18.26 8.15
C SER A 51 -23.65 -18.27 9.35
N MET A 52 -23.78 -19.42 10.00
CA MET A 52 -24.66 -19.58 11.16
C MET A 52 -24.25 -18.71 12.35
N GLU A 53 -22.96 -18.40 12.49
CA GLU A 53 -22.42 -17.51 13.54
C GLU A 53 -22.92 -16.06 13.44
N GLN A 54 -23.46 -15.67 12.27
CA GLN A 54 -23.92 -14.31 11.98
C GLN A 54 -25.41 -14.12 12.27
N ILE A 55 -26.15 -15.20 12.57
CA ILE A 55 -27.60 -15.16 12.76
C ILE A 55 -27.94 -14.49 14.10
N LEU A 56 -28.73 -13.42 14.03
CA LEU A 56 -29.27 -12.71 15.19
C LEU A 56 -30.63 -13.25 15.60
N LYS A 57 -31.53 -13.44 14.62
CA LYS A 57 -32.91 -13.87 14.85
C LYS A 57 -33.40 -14.74 13.69
N LYS A 58 -34.40 -15.56 13.97
CA LYS A 58 -35.17 -16.29 12.96
C LYS A 58 -36.67 -16.11 13.19
N THR A 59 -37.44 -16.15 12.12
CA THR A 59 -38.91 -16.15 12.13
C THR A 59 -39.41 -17.10 11.05
N THR A 60 -40.67 -17.49 11.11
CA THR A 60 -41.34 -18.23 10.04
C THR A 60 -42.29 -17.31 9.28
N THR A 61 -42.63 -17.67 8.04
CA THR A 61 -43.70 -17.03 7.29
C THR A 61 -45.08 -17.44 7.79
N ASP A 62 -46.06 -16.54 7.67
CA ASP A 62 -47.47 -16.88 7.87
C ASP A 62 -48.07 -17.59 6.64
N SER A 63 -49.37 -17.89 6.69
CA SER A 63 -50.09 -18.54 5.58
C SER A 63 -50.15 -17.73 4.28
N LEU A 64 -49.82 -16.43 4.34
CA LEU A 64 -49.78 -15.51 3.21
C LEU A 64 -48.35 -15.18 2.78
N GLY A 65 -47.34 -15.82 3.40
CA GLY A 65 -45.94 -15.63 3.10
C GLY A 65 -45.32 -14.39 3.75
N HIS A 66 -46.02 -13.71 4.67
CA HIS A 66 -45.48 -12.54 5.36
C HIS A 66 -44.55 -12.94 6.51
N PHE A 67 -43.53 -12.12 6.71
CA PHE A 67 -42.60 -12.26 7.83
C PHE A 67 -42.31 -10.92 8.48
N LYS A 68 -41.92 -10.97 9.75
CA LYS A 68 -41.64 -9.77 10.54
C LYS A 68 -40.56 -10.00 11.58
N PHE A 69 -39.62 -9.07 11.67
CA PHE A 69 -38.64 -8.97 12.74
C PHE A 69 -38.84 -7.64 13.47
N THR A 70 -38.98 -7.72 14.79
CA THR A 70 -39.00 -6.55 15.66
C THR A 70 -38.09 -6.75 16.87
N GLY A 71 -37.64 -5.65 17.45
CA GLY A 71 -36.82 -5.65 18.66
C GLY A 71 -36.09 -4.33 18.86
N ASP A 72 -35.31 -4.26 19.92
CA ASP A 72 -34.59 -3.07 20.37
C ASP A 72 -33.09 -3.33 20.58
N ASN A 73 -32.61 -4.48 20.11
CA ASN A 73 -31.29 -5.02 20.39
C ASN A 73 -30.28 -4.86 19.23
N LEU A 74 -30.56 -3.98 18.27
CA LEU A 74 -29.61 -3.64 17.20
C LEU A 74 -28.77 -2.41 17.58
N ASN A 75 -27.68 -2.19 16.84
CA ASN A 75 -26.86 -1.00 17.03
C ASN A 75 -27.62 0.26 16.57
N ASN A 76 -27.38 1.38 17.28
CA ASN A 76 -27.93 2.69 16.92
C ASN A 76 -27.26 3.29 15.69
N GLU A 77 -26.00 2.93 15.43
CA GLU A 77 -25.30 3.23 14.18
C GLU A 77 -25.73 2.26 13.09
N ASN A 78 -25.63 2.71 11.84
CA ASN A 78 -25.83 1.85 10.69
C ASN A 78 -24.87 0.64 10.74
N ARG A 79 -25.43 -0.53 10.47
CA ARG A 79 -24.71 -1.81 10.33
C ARG A 79 -25.25 -2.55 9.12
N ILE A 80 -24.49 -3.55 8.68
CA ILE A 80 -24.84 -4.36 7.52
C ILE A 80 -25.60 -5.58 8.00
N TYR A 81 -26.81 -5.75 7.49
CA TYR A 81 -27.66 -6.88 7.79
C TYR A 81 -27.95 -7.69 6.54
N ARG A 82 -28.26 -8.96 6.75
CA ARG A 82 -28.75 -9.87 5.72
C ARG A 82 -30.07 -10.48 6.16
N ILE A 83 -31.05 -10.46 5.28
CA ILE A 83 -32.19 -11.37 5.35
C ILE A 83 -31.96 -12.47 4.34
N HIS A 84 -32.10 -13.72 4.78
CA HIS A 84 -32.03 -14.86 3.88
C HIS A 84 -33.15 -15.87 4.17
N LEU A 85 -33.60 -16.48 3.08
CA LEU A 85 -34.55 -17.58 3.05
C LEU A 85 -33.77 -18.88 2.88
N ASP A 86 -34.04 -19.84 3.76
CA ASP A 86 -33.52 -21.20 3.64
C ASP A 86 -34.60 -22.08 3.02
N ASP A 87 -34.39 -22.52 1.78
CA ASP A 87 -35.31 -23.38 1.02
C ASP A 87 -34.75 -24.81 0.86
N CYS A 88 -33.71 -25.13 1.63
CA CYS A 88 -32.97 -26.37 1.51
C CYS A 88 -33.65 -27.42 2.41
N THR A 89 -34.27 -28.44 1.80
CA THR A 89 -34.96 -29.50 2.56
C THR A 89 -33.99 -30.29 3.45
N GLU A 90 -34.43 -30.63 4.67
CA GLU A 90 -33.61 -31.28 5.72
C GLU A 90 -32.99 -32.65 5.31
N ALA A 91 -33.35 -33.21 4.15
CA ALA A 91 -32.87 -34.52 3.67
C ALA A 91 -31.41 -34.54 3.17
N ASN A 92 -30.80 -33.38 2.89
CA ASN A 92 -29.40 -33.28 2.41
C ASN A 92 -28.44 -32.65 3.45
N THR A 93 -28.77 -32.73 4.74
CA THR A 93 -28.23 -31.86 5.80
C THR A 93 -26.77 -32.08 6.22
N ASN A 94 -26.06 -33.12 5.80
CA ASN A 94 -24.82 -33.49 6.50
C ASN A 94 -23.48 -33.26 5.78
N ALA A 95 -23.46 -32.73 4.55
CA ALA A 95 -22.18 -32.42 3.88
C ALA A 95 -22.15 -31.05 3.16
N GLU A 96 -23.26 -30.61 2.58
CA GLU A 96 -23.29 -29.37 1.77
C GLU A 96 -23.53 -28.10 2.61
N HIS A 97 -24.16 -28.22 3.79
CA HIS A 97 -24.25 -27.10 4.75
C HIS A 97 -22.90 -26.72 5.39
N PHE A 98 -21.86 -27.55 5.24
CA PHE A 98 -20.52 -27.25 5.74
C PHE A 98 -19.75 -26.27 4.84
N PHE A 99 -20.11 -26.18 3.55
CA PHE A 99 -19.42 -25.33 2.56
C PHE A 99 -20.25 -24.16 2.02
N GLY A 100 -21.50 -23.99 2.47
CA GLY A 100 -22.21 -22.72 2.42
C GLY A 100 -22.69 -22.25 1.03
N SER A 101 -23.05 -23.18 0.14
CA SER A 101 -23.70 -22.84 -1.14
C SER A 101 -24.94 -23.69 -1.34
N CYS A 102 -26.11 -23.17 -0.95
CA CYS A 102 -27.39 -23.71 -1.39
C CYS A 102 -27.87 -22.89 -2.59
N GLU A 103 -27.98 -23.55 -3.76
CA GLU A 103 -28.42 -22.92 -5.02
C GLU A 103 -29.84 -22.32 -4.95
N HIS A 104 -30.65 -22.72 -3.96
CA HIS A 104 -32.01 -22.22 -3.75
C HIS A 104 -32.14 -21.19 -2.61
N SER A 105 -31.04 -20.81 -1.97
CA SER A 105 -31.08 -19.77 -0.92
C SER A 105 -31.17 -18.37 -1.53
N ARG A 106 -32.22 -17.62 -1.18
CA ARG A 106 -32.37 -16.21 -1.58
C ARG A 106 -31.92 -15.34 -0.43
N SER A 107 -31.14 -14.29 -0.72
CA SER A 107 -30.71 -13.37 0.32
C SER A 107 -30.58 -11.96 -0.20
N ILE A 108 -30.76 -10.99 0.70
CA ILE A 108 -30.57 -9.58 0.43
C ILE A 108 -29.74 -8.94 1.55
N LEU A 109 -28.77 -8.14 1.14
CA LEU A 109 -27.99 -7.28 2.03
C LEU A 109 -28.62 -5.89 2.08
N PHE A 110 -28.65 -5.30 3.26
CA PHE A 110 -29.16 -3.94 3.44
C PHE A 110 -28.47 -3.26 4.63
N ILE A 111 -28.52 -1.93 4.62
CA ILE A 111 -28.04 -1.09 5.72
C ILE A 111 -29.23 -0.75 6.61
N ALA A 112 -29.09 -0.91 7.92
CA ALA A 112 -30.11 -0.47 8.86
C ALA A 112 -29.48 -0.13 10.23
N ASN A 113 -30.27 0.46 11.11
CA ASN A 113 -29.99 0.64 12.53
C ASN A 113 -31.23 0.30 13.39
N ASN A 114 -31.12 0.43 14.71
CA ASN A 114 -32.18 0.10 15.67
C ASN A 114 -33.45 0.97 15.59
N ASN A 115 -33.44 2.07 14.84
CA ASN A 115 -34.58 2.97 14.64
C ASN A 115 -35.27 2.75 13.28
N ASP A 116 -34.71 1.92 12.40
CA ASP A 116 -35.15 1.84 11.02
C ASP A 116 -36.33 0.89 10.84
N THR A 117 -37.22 1.27 9.92
CA THR A 117 -38.23 0.36 9.37
C THR A 117 -37.85 0.02 7.94
N VAL A 118 -37.79 -1.27 7.62
CA VAL A 118 -37.38 -1.78 6.30
C VAL A 118 -38.44 -2.76 5.81
N ILE A 119 -38.93 -2.53 4.61
CA ILE A 119 -39.99 -3.31 3.97
C ILE A 119 -39.43 -3.92 2.69
N PHE A 120 -39.63 -5.23 2.54
CA PHE A 120 -39.26 -5.99 1.35
C PHE A 120 -40.53 -6.40 0.59
N PRO A 121 -41.02 -5.57 -0.35
CA PRO A 121 -42.20 -5.92 -1.13
C PRO A 121 -41.90 -7.06 -2.11
N THR A 122 -42.95 -7.71 -2.59
CA THR A 122 -42.87 -8.66 -3.70
C THR A 122 -42.74 -7.90 -5.01
N SER A 123 -41.80 -8.30 -5.87
CA SER A 123 -41.62 -7.68 -7.18
C SER A 123 -42.73 -8.08 -8.18
N PHE A 124 -42.81 -7.38 -9.32
CA PHE A 124 -43.76 -7.69 -10.40
C PHE A 124 -43.64 -9.12 -10.96
N ALA A 125 -42.49 -9.77 -10.78
CA ALA A 125 -42.25 -11.15 -11.19
C ALA A 125 -42.49 -12.17 -10.05
N ASN A 126 -43.12 -11.75 -8.95
CA ASN A 126 -43.31 -12.55 -7.74
C ASN A 126 -41.99 -13.02 -7.11
N GLU A 127 -40.89 -12.30 -7.36
CA GLU A 127 -39.61 -12.57 -6.73
C GLU A 127 -39.55 -11.85 -5.38
N ALA A 128 -39.06 -12.57 -4.39
CA ALA A 128 -38.90 -12.07 -3.03
C ALA A 128 -37.52 -11.46 -2.87
N LEU A 129 -37.41 -10.40 -2.04
CA LEU A 129 -36.15 -9.77 -1.68
C LEU A 129 -35.43 -9.09 -2.87
N CYS A 130 -36.17 -8.44 -3.77
CA CYS A 130 -35.62 -7.72 -4.92
C CYS A 130 -35.73 -6.20 -4.81
N GLU A 131 -36.46 -5.70 -3.81
CA GLU A 131 -36.72 -4.28 -3.60
C GLU A 131 -36.68 -3.97 -2.10
N ILE A 132 -36.25 -2.76 -1.76
CA ILE A 132 -36.15 -2.29 -0.38
C ILE A 132 -36.83 -0.92 -0.29
N THR A 133 -37.87 -0.84 0.54
CA THR A 133 -38.48 0.43 0.95
C THR A 133 -38.15 0.66 2.42
N SER A 134 -37.53 1.78 2.76
CA SER A 134 -37.14 2.04 4.15
C SER A 134 -37.28 3.50 4.54
N THR A 135 -37.42 3.73 5.85
CA THR A 135 -37.24 5.05 6.47
C THR A 135 -35.82 5.58 6.28
N ASN A 136 -34.84 4.68 6.12
CA ASN A 136 -33.45 5.02 5.85
C ASN A 136 -33.17 4.95 4.34
N SER A 137 -32.83 6.10 3.75
CA SER A 137 -32.54 6.20 2.31
C SER A 137 -31.32 5.38 1.87
N LYS A 138 -30.47 4.92 2.81
CA LYS A 138 -29.26 4.12 2.53
C LYS A 138 -29.52 2.62 2.53
N SER A 139 -30.67 2.15 2.99
CA SER A 139 -30.94 0.71 3.10
C SER A 139 -30.84 -0.03 1.76
N ALA A 140 -31.26 0.62 0.66
CA ALA A 140 -31.23 0.07 -0.69
C ALA A 140 -29.87 0.24 -1.41
N ALA A 141 -28.84 0.79 -0.75
CA ALA A 141 -27.58 1.13 -1.41
C ALA A 141 -26.91 -0.09 -2.08
N PHE A 142 -26.87 -1.24 -1.40
CA PHE A 142 -26.24 -2.45 -1.95
C PHE A 142 -26.98 -3.00 -3.17
N LEU A 143 -28.31 -2.98 -3.15
CA LEU A 143 -29.14 -3.39 -4.28
C LEU A 143 -28.84 -2.51 -5.52
N ASN A 144 -28.73 -1.19 -5.34
CA ASN A 144 -28.38 -0.28 -6.42
C ASN A 144 -26.95 -0.53 -6.96
N ILE A 145 -26.02 -0.88 -6.08
CA ILE A 145 -24.64 -1.24 -6.48
C ILE A 145 -24.63 -2.56 -7.24
N ASP A 146 -25.46 -3.54 -6.86
CA ASP A 146 -25.59 -4.81 -7.58
C ASP A 146 -26.15 -4.61 -8.99
N ILE A 147 -27.13 -3.72 -9.18
CA ILE A 147 -27.62 -3.35 -10.51
C ILE A 147 -26.46 -2.80 -11.37
N LEU A 148 -25.64 -1.90 -10.82
CA LEU A 148 -24.48 -1.35 -11.55
C LEU A 148 -23.39 -2.39 -11.83
N LYS A 149 -23.23 -3.40 -10.98
CA LYS A 149 -22.32 -4.53 -11.23
C LYS A 149 -22.77 -5.35 -12.44
N GLU A 150 -24.06 -5.56 -12.61
CA GLU A 150 -24.62 -6.23 -13.79
C GLU A 150 -24.44 -5.38 -15.06
N GLU A 151 -24.67 -4.07 -14.98
CA GLU A 151 -24.38 -3.15 -16.11
C GLU A 151 -22.89 -3.15 -16.49
N MET A 152 -22.00 -3.16 -15.50
CA MET A 152 -20.56 -3.31 -15.73
C MET A 152 -20.26 -4.64 -16.41
N ALA A 153 -20.81 -5.75 -15.93
CA ALA A 153 -20.60 -7.07 -16.53
C ALA A 153 -21.05 -7.09 -18.00
N PHE A 154 -22.18 -6.46 -18.31
CA PHE A 154 -22.69 -6.31 -19.67
C PHE A 154 -21.71 -5.55 -20.57
N ASP A 155 -21.23 -4.38 -20.15
CA ASP A 155 -20.25 -3.56 -20.89
C ASP A 155 -18.95 -4.33 -21.20
N PHE A 156 -18.48 -5.19 -20.27
CA PHE A 156 -17.29 -6.01 -20.48
C PHE A 156 -17.56 -7.22 -21.41
N SER A 157 -18.80 -7.67 -21.50
CA SER A 157 -19.20 -8.81 -22.35
C SER A 157 -19.27 -8.44 -23.83
N GLU A 158 -19.54 -7.17 -24.16
CA GLU A 158 -19.76 -6.70 -25.53
C GLU A 158 -18.49 -6.83 -26.40
N PHE A 159 -17.32 -6.44 -25.86
CA PHE A 159 -16.05 -6.51 -26.58
C PHE A 159 -14.89 -7.03 -25.71
N ARG A 160 -14.18 -8.05 -26.19
CA ARG A 160 -13.09 -8.71 -25.45
C ARG A 160 -11.70 -8.06 -25.59
N SER A 161 -11.57 -6.98 -26.35
CA SER A 161 -10.27 -6.39 -26.66
C SER A 161 -9.62 -5.72 -25.43
N ASP A 162 -8.28 -5.72 -25.37
CA ASP A 162 -7.54 -5.07 -24.27
C ASP A 162 -7.80 -3.56 -24.20
N ALA A 163 -8.04 -2.92 -25.35
CA ALA A 163 -8.42 -1.52 -25.42
C ALA A 163 -9.78 -1.27 -24.76
N ASN A 164 -10.78 -2.11 -25.05
CA ASN A 164 -12.10 -2.05 -24.41
C ASN A 164 -11.99 -2.29 -22.91
N LYS A 165 -11.29 -3.35 -22.49
CA LYS A 165 -11.06 -3.66 -21.07
C LYS A 165 -10.45 -2.49 -20.32
N LYS A 166 -9.45 -1.83 -20.90
CA LYS A 166 -8.79 -0.66 -20.30
C LYS A 166 -9.73 0.53 -20.16
N LEU A 167 -10.50 0.85 -21.19
CA LEU A 167 -11.47 1.96 -21.16
C LEU A 167 -12.61 1.69 -20.18
N ASN A 168 -13.19 0.51 -20.23
CA ASN A 168 -14.29 0.09 -19.35
C ASN A 168 -13.84 0.02 -17.89
N SER A 169 -12.65 -0.51 -17.60
CA SER A 169 -12.11 -0.50 -16.23
C SER A 169 -12.01 0.92 -15.70
N LYS A 170 -11.48 1.86 -16.51
CA LYS A 170 -11.40 3.27 -16.10
C LYS A 170 -12.77 3.91 -15.88
N LYS A 171 -13.71 3.68 -16.79
CA LYS A 171 -15.09 4.19 -16.69
C LYS A 171 -15.74 3.69 -15.40
N TRP A 172 -15.80 2.37 -15.22
CA TRP A 172 -16.56 1.75 -14.14
C TRP A 172 -15.95 1.97 -12.76
N PHE A 173 -14.63 1.93 -12.61
CA PHE A 173 -14.00 2.27 -11.33
C PHE A 173 -14.34 3.70 -10.90
N LYS A 174 -14.28 4.65 -11.84
CA LYS A 174 -14.67 6.03 -11.58
C LYS A 174 -16.17 6.14 -11.23
N THR A 175 -17.05 5.47 -11.98
CA THR A 175 -18.50 5.44 -11.70
C THR A 175 -18.79 4.93 -10.29
N PHE A 176 -18.16 3.83 -9.88
CA PHE A 176 -18.34 3.26 -8.54
C PHE A 176 -17.83 4.20 -7.45
N GLN A 177 -16.66 4.82 -7.63
CA GLN A 177 -16.10 5.77 -6.66
C GLN A 177 -17.01 7.01 -6.49
N GLU A 178 -17.43 7.62 -7.60
CA GLU A 178 -18.33 8.78 -7.59
C GLU A 178 -19.70 8.43 -6.97
N LEU A 179 -20.25 7.26 -7.28
CA LEU A 179 -21.49 6.77 -6.64
C LEU A 179 -21.29 6.64 -5.13
N GLY A 180 -20.21 5.98 -4.70
CA GLY A 180 -19.89 5.75 -3.31
C GLY A 180 -19.83 7.04 -2.49
N GLU A 181 -19.10 8.04 -3.00
CA GLU A 181 -19.01 9.36 -2.39
C GLU A 181 -20.37 10.06 -2.33
N ASN A 182 -21.15 10.03 -3.42
CA ASN A 182 -22.46 10.67 -3.49
C ASN A 182 -23.49 10.04 -2.53
N LEU A 183 -23.34 8.75 -2.24
CA LEU A 183 -24.18 8.06 -1.26
C LEU A 183 -23.93 8.56 0.17
N ASN A 184 -22.80 9.21 0.47
CA ASN A 184 -22.45 9.69 1.81
C ASN A 184 -22.65 8.61 2.90
N GLU A 185 -22.30 7.36 2.58
CA GLU A 185 -22.45 6.20 3.46
C GLU A 185 -21.25 5.27 3.27
N PRO A 186 -20.28 5.27 4.21
CA PRO A 186 -19.06 4.49 4.07
C PRO A 186 -19.29 2.97 3.96
N LEU A 187 -20.41 2.44 4.46
CA LEU A 187 -20.73 1.02 4.30
C LEU A 187 -21.02 0.66 2.83
N ALA A 188 -21.65 1.57 2.07
CA ALA A 188 -21.88 1.39 0.63
C ALA A 188 -20.56 1.37 -0.14
N GLU A 189 -19.65 2.29 0.21
CA GLU A 189 -18.30 2.34 -0.35
C GLU A 189 -17.48 1.10 0.00
N LEU A 190 -17.67 0.54 1.20
CA LEU A 190 -17.03 -0.70 1.63
C LEU A 190 -17.52 -1.91 0.81
N TYR A 191 -18.81 -1.94 0.45
CA TYR A 191 -19.36 -2.95 -0.46
C TYR A 191 -18.78 -2.85 -1.87
N ILE A 192 -18.66 -1.63 -2.39
CA ILE A 192 -17.98 -1.34 -3.65
C ILE A 192 -16.51 -1.79 -3.59
N PHE A 193 -15.80 -1.44 -2.51
CA PHE A 193 -14.42 -1.83 -2.31
C PHE A 193 -14.25 -3.35 -2.34
N ASN A 194 -15.09 -4.10 -1.61
CA ASN A 194 -15.04 -5.56 -1.60
C ASN A 194 -15.19 -6.18 -3.00
N PHE A 195 -16.01 -5.56 -3.86
CA PHE A 195 -16.17 -6.00 -5.24
C PHE A 195 -14.95 -5.65 -6.12
N LEU A 196 -14.41 -4.43 -6.00
CA LEU A 196 -13.30 -3.95 -6.83
C LEU A 196 -11.95 -4.56 -6.42
N SER A 197 -11.75 -4.87 -5.14
CA SER A 197 -10.51 -5.45 -4.60
C SER A 197 -10.47 -6.99 -4.70
N ASP A 198 -11.54 -7.64 -5.18
CA ASP A 198 -11.57 -9.11 -5.29
C ASP A 198 -10.50 -9.62 -6.26
N LYS A 199 -9.55 -10.39 -5.71
CA LYS A 199 -8.42 -11.00 -6.44
C LYS A 199 -8.85 -11.97 -7.55
N ARG A 200 -10.09 -12.46 -7.49
CA ARG A 200 -10.67 -13.37 -8.49
C ARG A 200 -11.21 -12.62 -9.71
N ASN A 201 -11.41 -11.30 -9.61
CA ASN A 201 -11.98 -10.48 -10.66
C ASN A 201 -10.92 -10.16 -11.75
N GLU A 202 -11.32 -10.19 -13.03
CA GLU A 202 -10.44 -9.81 -14.15
C GLU A 202 -9.92 -8.37 -14.02
N THR A 203 -10.67 -7.51 -13.32
CA THR A 203 -10.33 -6.09 -13.13
C THR A 203 -9.38 -5.82 -11.97
N TYR A 204 -8.98 -6.83 -11.19
CA TYR A 204 -8.09 -6.67 -10.03
C TYR A 204 -6.74 -6.00 -10.39
N THR A 205 -6.19 -6.28 -11.57
CA THR A 205 -4.95 -5.65 -12.04
C THR A 205 -5.12 -4.14 -12.27
N TYR A 206 -6.34 -3.69 -12.62
CA TYR A 206 -6.67 -2.28 -12.73
C TYR A 206 -6.78 -1.64 -11.35
N TYR A 207 -7.47 -2.30 -10.40
CA TYR A 207 -7.58 -1.87 -9.00
C TYR A 207 -6.20 -1.56 -8.37
N LEU A 208 -5.23 -2.48 -8.49
CA LEU A 208 -3.87 -2.26 -7.95
C LEU A 208 -3.13 -1.07 -8.56
N LYS A 209 -3.49 -0.64 -9.78
CA LYS A 209 -2.94 0.57 -10.40
C LYS A 209 -3.71 1.82 -10.00
N ASP A 210 -4.99 1.67 -9.69
CA ASP A 210 -5.90 2.74 -9.32
C ASP A 210 -5.66 3.21 -7.88
N ILE A 211 -5.50 2.28 -6.94
CA ILE A 211 -5.18 2.56 -5.53
C ILE A 211 -3.91 3.40 -5.34
N GLY A 212 -2.91 3.25 -6.23
CA GLY A 212 -1.68 4.04 -6.20
C GLY A 212 -1.80 5.43 -6.84
N LYS A 213 -2.94 5.76 -7.44
CA LYS A 213 -3.18 7.02 -8.18
C LYS A 213 -4.23 7.91 -7.56
N THR A 214 -5.20 7.34 -6.85
CA THR A 214 -6.33 8.05 -6.27
C THR A 214 -6.22 8.07 -4.73
N ASN A 215 -6.76 9.12 -4.10
CA ASN A 215 -6.88 9.17 -2.64
C ASN A 215 -8.17 8.56 -2.11
N TYR A 216 -9.12 8.21 -2.99
CA TYR A 216 -10.45 7.70 -2.67
C TYR A 216 -10.43 6.65 -1.55
N TYR A 217 -9.55 5.65 -1.66
CA TYR A 217 -9.51 4.56 -0.67
C TYR A 217 -8.91 5.01 0.69
N ASN A 218 -7.99 5.97 0.71
CA ASN A 218 -7.52 6.54 1.98
C ASN A 218 -8.65 7.33 2.66
N GLU A 219 -9.35 8.14 1.88
CA GLU A 219 -10.45 8.97 2.38
C GLU A 219 -11.64 8.11 2.85
N LEU A 220 -11.91 6.96 2.20
CA LEU A 220 -12.86 5.97 2.70
C LEU A 220 -12.44 5.44 4.07
N GLY A 221 -11.16 5.14 4.27
CA GLY A 221 -10.63 4.75 5.59
C GLY A 221 -10.88 5.82 6.66
N GLU A 222 -10.64 7.09 6.33
CA GLU A 222 -10.92 8.22 7.23
C GLU A 222 -12.42 8.33 7.56
N ARG A 223 -13.30 8.18 6.56
CA ARG A 223 -14.76 8.17 6.76
C ARG A 223 -15.23 7.00 7.61
N LEU A 224 -14.66 5.80 7.42
CA LEU A 224 -14.97 4.62 8.23
C LEU A 224 -14.55 4.82 9.69
N VAL A 225 -13.35 5.36 9.94
CA VAL A 225 -12.88 5.68 11.29
C VAL A 225 -13.75 6.75 11.96
N SER A 226 -14.17 7.77 11.20
CA SER A 226 -15.04 8.83 11.71
C SER A 226 -16.43 8.31 12.09
N ASN A 227 -17.05 7.50 11.22
CA ASN A 227 -18.45 7.11 11.39
C ASN A 227 -18.61 5.81 12.19
N TYR A 228 -17.62 4.91 12.13
CA TYR A 228 -17.66 3.57 12.71
C TYR A 228 -16.32 3.20 13.39
N PRO A 229 -15.86 3.99 14.39
CA PRO A 229 -14.52 3.83 14.97
C PRO A 229 -14.28 2.48 15.67
N ASN A 230 -15.34 1.88 16.24
CA ASN A 230 -15.24 0.65 17.04
C ASN A 230 -15.76 -0.59 16.30
N ALA A 231 -15.94 -0.51 14.98
CA ALA A 231 -16.49 -1.60 14.20
C ALA A 231 -15.40 -2.50 13.61
N SER A 232 -15.61 -3.82 13.65
CA SER A 232 -14.60 -4.80 13.19
C SER A 232 -14.24 -4.64 11.72
N PHE A 233 -15.23 -4.28 10.89
CA PHE A 233 -15.02 -4.04 9.46
C PHE A 233 -14.09 -2.84 9.18
N THR A 234 -14.05 -1.83 10.05
CA THR A 234 -13.15 -0.67 9.93
C THR A 234 -11.71 -1.14 10.07
N ASP A 235 -11.42 -1.94 11.10
CA ASP A 235 -10.08 -2.50 11.31
C ASP A 235 -9.67 -3.42 10.16
N PHE A 236 -10.57 -4.27 9.66
CA PHE A 236 -10.28 -5.11 8.50
C PHE A 236 -9.93 -4.29 7.27
N TYR A 237 -10.69 -3.22 7.01
CA TYR A 237 -10.45 -2.33 5.87
C TYR A 237 -9.08 -1.64 5.96
N LEU A 238 -8.77 -1.03 7.11
CA LEU A 238 -7.50 -0.31 7.29
C LEU A 238 -6.27 -1.22 7.13
N ASN A 239 -6.37 -2.46 7.60
CA ASN A 239 -5.30 -3.44 7.43
C ASN A 239 -5.13 -3.86 5.96
N GLU A 240 -6.24 -4.11 5.27
CA GLU A 240 -6.22 -4.52 3.86
C GLU A 240 -5.70 -3.41 2.95
N ILE A 241 -6.17 -2.18 3.13
CA ILE A 241 -5.74 -1.04 2.30
C ILE A 241 -4.26 -0.72 2.48
N ASN A 242 -3.72 -0.86 3.70
CA ASN A 242 -2.29 -0.68 3.95
C ASN A 242 -1.45 -1.69 3.15
N ILE A 243 -1.87 -2.95 3.13
CA ILE A 243 -1.19 -4.01 2.38
C ILE A 243 -1.25 -3.73 0.88
N ASP A 244 -2.42 -3.41 0.35
CA ASP A 244 -2.62 -3.20 -1.08
C ASP A 244 -1.87 -1.96 -1.59
N GLN A 245 -1.78 -0.90 -0.79
CA GLN A 245 -0.96 0.27 -1.11
C GLN A 245 0.53 -0.06 -1.17
N GLN A 246 1.04 -0.88 -0.25
CA GLN A 246 2.43 -1.32 -0.30
C GLN A 246 2.70 -2.15 -1.56
N LEU A 247 1.75 -3.02 -1.95
CA LEU A 247 1.84 -3.79 -3.19
C LEU A 247 1.83 -2.89 -4.43
N ALA A 248 0.96 -1.89 -4.47
CA ALA A 248 0.89 -0.92 -5.57
C ALA A 248 2.18 -0.10 -5.69
N ASN A 249 2.72 0.38 -4.57
CA ASN A 249 3.94 1.18 -4.54
C ASN A 249 5.20 0.40 -4.93
N ARG A 250 5.28 -0.91 -4.64
CA ARG A 250 6.38 -1.77 -5.12
C ARG A 250 6.44 -1.88 -6.63
N ASN A 251 5.30 -1.82 -7.31
CA ASN A 251 5.21 -1.91 -8.76
C ASN A 251 5.54 -0.58 -9.46
N SER A 252 5.68 0.52 -8.71
CA SER A 252 6.16 1.78 -9.26
C SER A 252 7.69 1.71 -9.41
N PRO A 253 8.26 2.06 -10.57
CA PRO A 253 9.71 2.03 -10.76
C PRO A 253 10.36 3.02 -9.80
N SER A 254 10.84 2.51 -8.68
CA SER A 254 11.74 3.23 -7.78
C SER A 254 12.92 3.69 -8.64
N SER A 255 12.97 4.99 -8.95
CA SER A 255 14.12 5.64 -9.54
C SER A 255 15.20 5.66 -8.46
N ASN A 256 15.86 4.52 -8.33
CA ASN A 256 16.75 4.21 -7.24
C ASN A 256 18.13 4.83 -7.54
N TYR A 257 18.16 6.17 -7.60
CA TYR A 257 19.38 6.96 -7.79
C TYR A 257 20.43 6.64 -6.72
N TRP A 258 20.00 6.16 -5.55
CA TRP A 258 20.85 5.65 -4.49
C TRP A 258 21.72 4.47 -4.90
N LYS A 259 21.31 3.64 -5.88
CA LYS A 259 22.16 2.57 -6.45
C LYS A 259 23.44 3.12 -7.09
N TRP A 260 23.40 4.35 -7.62
CA TRP A 260 24.53 4.99 -8.28
C TRP A 260 25.39 5.86 -7.35
N LEU A 261 24.92 6.13 -6.13
CA LEU A 261 25.65 6.94 -5.16
C LEU A 261 26.99 6.28 -4.76
N LEU A 262 26.97 4.98 -4.45
CA LEU A 262 28.15 4.26 -3.99
C LEU A 262 29.21 4.09 -5.10
N PRO A 263 28.86 3.70 -6.35
CA PRO A 263 29.79 3.71 -7.47
C PRO A 263 30.36 5.10 -7.78
N ALA A 264 29.54 6.16 -7.71
CA ALA A 264 30.00 7.52 -7.96
C ALA A 264 31.01 7.99 -6.91
N LEU A 265 30.77 7.72 -5.63
CA LEU A 265 31.71 8.02 -4.55
C LEU A 265 33.02 7.23 -4.68
N LEU A 266 32.95 5.95 -5.08
CA LEU A 266 34.13 5.13 -5.35
C LEU A 266 34.95 5.68 -6.52
N LEU A 267 34.31 6.03 -7.64
CA LEU A 267 34.97 6.64 -8.79
C LEU A 267 35.63 7.96 -8.41
N PHE A 268 34.93 8.82 -7.67
CA PHE A 268 35.49 10.08 -7.19
C PHE A 268 36.72 9.85 -6.28
N SER A 269 36.63 8.90 -5.35
CA SER A 269 37.76 8.53 -4.48
C SER A 269 38.97 8.00 -5.27
N ILE A 270 38.73 7.13 -6.25
CA ILE A 270 39.78 6.58 -7.11
C ILE A 270 40.42 7.70 -7.95
N SER A 271 39.61 8.55 -8.59
CA SER A 271 40.09 9.68 -9.37
C SER A 271 40.91 10.66 -8.53
N LEU A 272 40.47 10.96 -7.30
CA LEU A 272 41.18 11.82 -6.37
C LEU A 272 42.53 11.23 -5.97
N ASN A 273 42.57 9.94 -5.63
CA ASN A 273 43.82 9.25 -5.29
C ASN A 273 44.80 9.22 -6.48
N ILE A 274 44.32 8.91 -7.69
CA ILE A 274 45.13 8.96 -8.91
C ILE A 274 45.69 10.37 -9.13
N PHE A 275 44.85 11.40 -8.99
CA PHE A 275 45.26 12.79 -9.13
C PHE A 275 46.36 13.18 -8.13
N LEU A 276 46.21 12.80 -6.85
CA LEU A 276 47.21 13.08 -5.81
C LEU A 276 48.54 12.37 -6.09
N ILE A 277 48.52 11.11 -6.52
CA ILE A 277 49.73 10.35 -6.88
C ILE A 277 50.43 10.99 -8.09
N LEU A 278 49.69 11.36 -9.12
CA LEU A 278 50.25 12.02 -10.30
C LEU A 278 50.85 13.39 -9.96
N ARG A 279 50.20 14.16 -9.08
CA ARG A 279 50.71 15.44 -8.59
C ARG A 279 52.03 15.26 -7.82
N GLN A 280 52.10 14.29 -6.90
CA GLN A 280 53.31 14.02 -6.12
C GLN A 280 54.49 13.58 -7.01
N LYS A 281 54.25 12.71 -8.01
CA LYS A 281 55.27 12.30 -8.98
C LYS A 281 55.79 13.49 -9.80
N ARG A 282 54.91 14.39 -10.26
CA ARG A 282 55.32 15.59 -11.00
C ARG A 282 56.19 16.52 -10.16
N THR A 283 55.85 16.73 -8.90
CA THR A 283 56.65 17.56 -7.99
C THR A 283 58.04 16.97 -7.74
N SER A 284 58.13 15.65 -7.50
CA SER A 284 59.42 14.97 -7.31
C SER A 284 60.32 15.04 -8.55
N LEU A 285 59.76 14.81 -9.74
CA LEU A 285 60.52 14.90 -11.00
C LEU A 285 61.06 16.32 -11.26
N ASN A 286 60.27 17.35 -10.96
CA ASN A 286 60.70 18.74 -11.10
C ASN A 286 61.85 19.07 -10.14
N LEU A 287 61.76 18.65 -8.88
CA LEU A 287 62.84 18.82 -7.89
C LEU A 287 64.14 18.10 -8.31
N HIS A 288 64.01 16.90 -8.86
CA HIS A 288 65.15 16.13 -9.36
C HIS A 288 65.83 16.85 -10.54
N LYS A 289 65.03 17.33 -11.51
CA LYS A 289 65.52 18.07 -12.68
C LYS A 289 66.20 19.38 -12.29
N GLU A 290 65.62 20.12 -11.35
CA GLU A 290 66.21 21.36 -10.85
C GLU A 290 67.53 21.11 -10.09
N SER A 291 67.57 20.05 -9.28
CA SER A 291 68.77 19.67 -8.51
C SER A 291 69.93 19.25 -9.43
N LEU A 292 69.66 18.48 -10.49
CA LEU A 292 70.69 18.10 -11.47
C LEU A 292 71.20 19.29 -12.29
N ALA A 293 70.35 20.29 -12.54
CA ALA A 293 70.72 21.49 -13.28
C ALA A 293 71.69 22.42 -12.52
N LYS A 294 71.75 22.31 -11.18
CA LYS A 294 72.68 23.08 -10.33
C LYS A 294 74.11 22.53 -10.30
N LEU A 295 74.33 21.31 -10.80
CA LEU A 295 75.61 20.61 -10.75
C LEU A 295 76.40 20.76 -12.06
N THR A 296 77.72 20.86 -11.95
CA THR A 296 78.61 20.75 -13.13
C THR A 296 78.64 19.33 -13.67
N GLU A 297 79.16 19.13 -14.88
CA GLU A 297 79.24 17.81 -15.50
C GLU A 297 80.04 16.80 -14.65
N GLN A 298 81.16 17.24 -14.05
CA GLN A 298 81.99 16.40 -13.18
C GLN A 298 81.28 16.06 -11.86
N GLU A 299 80.54 17.02 -11.30
CA GLU A 299 79.73 16.81 -10.09
C GLU A 299 78.56 15.85 -10.35
N ASN A 300 77.90 15.98 -11.50
CA ASN A 300 76.86 15.06 -11.97
C ASN A 300 77.42 13.63 -12.16
N ASN A 301 78.61 13.50 -12.74
CA ASN A 301 79.27 12.21 -12.88
C ASN A 301 79.59 11.57 -11.53
N ILE A 302 80.01 12.35 -10.54
CA ILE A 302 80.22 11.87 -9.17
C ILE A 302 78.90 11.42 -8.53
N VAL A 303 77.82 12.21 -8.63
CA VAL A 303 76.49 11.82 -8.13
C VAL A 303 76.04 10.50 -8.78
N ARG A 304 76.22 10.30 -10.09
CA ARG A 304 75.92 9.04 -10.77
C ARG A 304 76.71 7.86 -10.20
N GLN A 305 78.01 8.03 -9.93
CA GLN A 305 78.79 6.95 -9.30
C GLN A 305 78.38 6.72 -7.84
N ILE A 306 77.91 7.75 -7.14
CA ILE A 306 77.37 7.64 -5.78
C ILE A 306 76.10 6.78 -5.76
N LEU A 307 75.19 7.01 -6.71
CA LEU A 307 73.95 6.24 -6.87
C LEU A 307 74.21 4.77 -7.26
N LYS A 308 75.36 4.49 -7.89
CA LYS A 308 75.86 3.12 -8.13
C LYS A 308 76.54 2.48 -6.91
N ASN A 309 76.43 3.08 -5.72
CA ASN A 309 77.01 2.61 -4.47
C ASN A 309 78.55 2.51 -4.43
N LYS A 310 79.27 3.20 -5.32
CA LYS A 310 80.75 3.13 -5.37
C LYS A 310 81.45 3.94 -4.29
N THR A 311 82.42 3.37 -3.59
CA THR A 311 83.26 4.09 -2.61
C THR A 311 84.09 5.19 -3.26
N ASN A 312 84.59 6.17 -2.49
CA ASN A 312 85.40 7.26 -3.05
C ASN A 312 86.67 6.77 -3.76
N LYS A 313 87.22 5.61 -3.35
CA LYS A 313 88.35 4.96 -4.01
C LYS A 313 87.97 4.40 -5.38
N GLU A 314 86.80 3.77 -5.48
CA GLU A 314 86.28 3.24 -6.74
C GLU A 314 85.84 4.36 -7.70
N ILE A 315 85.27 5.45 -7.18
CA ILE A 315 84.93 6.64 -7.96
C ILE A 315 86.21 7.25 -8.55
N ALA A 316 87.26 7.39 -7.73
CA ALA A 316 88.56 7.91 -8.15
C ALA A 316 89.17 7.06 -9.27
N ALA A 317 89.13 5.74 -9.14
CA ALA A 317 89.61 4.80 -10.17
C ALA A 317 88.80 4.90 -11.48
N VAL A 318 87.47 5.01 -11.40
CA VAL A 318 86.58 5.07 -12.57
C VAL A 318 86.68 6.41 -13.30
N MET A 319 86.91 7.50 -12.57
CA MET A 319 87.01 8.84 -13.14
C MET A 319 88.46 9.26 -13.43
N PHE A 320 89.44 8.39 -13.18
CA PHE A 320 90.87 8.65 -13.37
C PHE A 320 91.38 9.92 -12.66
N ILE A 321 90.90 10.16 -11.42
CA ILE A 321 91.28 11.30 -10.58
C ILE A 321 91.72 10.83 -9.19
N SER A 322 92.35 11.70 -8.42
CA SER A 322 92.75 11.36 -7.04
C SER A 322 91.55 11.27 -6.10
N VAL A 323 91.69 10.49 -5.02
CA VAL A 323 90.67 10.38 -3.97
C VAL A 323 90.41 11.73 -3.28
N SER A 324 91.42 12.61 -3.19
CA SER A 324 91.25 13.96 -2.66
C SER A 324 90.39 14.83 -3.56
N THR A 325 90.59 14.76 -4.89
CA THR A 325 89.75 15.46 -5.87
C THR A 325 88.29 14.99 -5.83
N VAL A 326 88.05 13.68 -5.66
CA VAL A 326 86.70 13.14 -5.43
C VAL A 326 86.07 13.74 -4.17
N LYS A 327 86.80 13.81 -3.05
CA LYS A 327 86.29 14.43 -1.81
C LYS A 327 85.92 15.90 -2.01
N THR A 328 86.74 16.66 -2.74
CA THR A 328 86.46 18.07 -3.04
C THR A 328 85.17 18.23 -3.84
N HIS A 329 85.00 17.45 -4.91
CA HIS A 329 83.76 17.51 -5.68
C HIS A 329 82.54 17.04 -4.89
N ILE A 330 82.67 16.02 -4.02
CA ILE A 330 81.59 15.61 -3.11
C ILE A 330 81.21 16.75 -2.16
N ASN A 331 82.19 17.46 -1.59
CA ASN A 331 81.91 18.63 -0.74
C ASN A 331 81.21 19.76 -1.52
N ASN A 332 81.56 19.97 -2.78
CA ASN A 332 80.88 20.96 -3.63
C ASN A 332 79.45 20.52 -3.97
N VAL A 333 79.22 19.23 -4.22
CA VAL A 333 77.88 18.64 -4.40
C VAL A 333 77.06 18.83 -3.13
N TYR A 334 77.61 18.57 -1.94
CA TYR A 334 76.95 18.80 -0.66
C TYR A 334 76.51 20.26 -0.49
N LYS A 335 77.40 21.22 -0.82
CA LYS A 335 77.08 22.64 -0.76
C LYS A 335 76.00 23.05 -1.77
N LYS A 336 76.12 22.61 -3.03
CA LYS A 336 75.19 23.01 -4.12
C LYS A 336 73.82 22.37 -4.02
N LEU A 337 73.74 21.19 -3.44
CA LEU A 337 72.49 20.49 -3.20
C LEU A 337 71.95 20.74 -1.79
N GLU A 338 72.66 21.46 -0.92
CA GLU A 338 72.26 21.67 0.48
C GLU A 338 71.97 20.34 1.20
N VAL A 339 72.84 19.35 1.00
CA VAL A 339 72.76 18.03 1.66
C VAL A 339 73.99 17.80 2.51
N THR A 340 73.82 17.03 3.57
CA THR A 340 74.86 16.81 4.59
C THR A 340 75.49 15.43 4.51
N SER A 341 74.86 14.51 3.78
CA SER A 341 75.32 13.13 3.71
C SER A 341 75.14 12.50 2.33
N ARG A 342 75.92 11.44 2.12
CA ARG A 342 75.86 10.61 0.94
C ARG A 342 74.51 9.89 0.81
N GLU A 343 73.92 9.49 1.93
CA GLU A 343 72.61 8.85 1.96
C GLU A 343 71.48 9.84 1.62
N GLU A 344 71.64 11.11 1.98
CA GLU A 344 70.70 12.16 1.58
C GLU A 344 70.75 12.44 0.07
N ILE A 345 71.93 12.36 -0.56
CA ILE A 345 72.03 12.34 -2.03
C ILE A 345 71.24 11.16 -2.58
N LYS A 346 71.48 9.94 -2.09
CA LYS A 346 70.74 8.76 -2.59
C LYS A 346 69.23 8.93 -2.45
N LYS A 347 68.74 9.31 -1.27
CA LYS A 347 67.31 9.54 -1.00
C LYS A 347 66.68 10.62 -1.88
N ARG A 348 67.47 11.61 -2.34
CA ARG A 348 66.98 12.69 -3.21
C ARG A 348 66.90 12.30 -4.69
N PHE A 349 67.74 11.36 -5.14
CA PHE A 349 67.82 10.96 -6.54
C PHE A 349 67.40 9.50 -6.82
N GLN A 350 66.94 8.77 -5.81
CA GLN A 350 66.39 7.40 -5.87
C GLN A 350 64.89 7.44 -5.56
#